data_AF-A0A8X6XD24-F1
#
_entry.id   AF-A0A8X6XD24-F1
#
_cell.length_a   1.000
_cell.length_b   1.000
_cell.length_c   1.000
_cell.angle_alpha   90.00
_cell.angle_beta   90.00
_cell.angle_gamma   90.00
#
_symmetry.space_group_name_H-M   'P 1'
#
loop_
_entity.id
_entity.type
_entity.pdbx_description
1 polymer ?
#
loop_
_entity_poly.entity_id
_entity_poly.type
_entity_poly.pdbx_seq_one_letter_code
_entity_poly.pdbx_strand_id
1 'polypeptide(L)'
;MVRLLTVKIPNKSDGWDYFFSSLEKAFASENVSDELKPKVLLCMLGDKVSNLLVNLGEEELKDYESLKQVVLKEYEPSPKIC
;
A
#
# COMPACT_ATOMS: atom_id res chain seq x y z
N MET A 1 18.92 0.06 -11.27
CA MET A 1 17.73 0.89 -11.59
C MET A 1 16.51 0.09 -11.19
N VAL A 2 15.95 0.34 -10.02
CA VAL A 2 14.63 -0.20 -9.66
C VAL A 2 13.65 0.44 -10.62
N ARG A 3 13.06 -0.35 -11.52
CA ARG A 3 11.98 0.14 -12.38
C ARG A 3 10.81 0.38 -11.43
N LEU A 4 10.70 1.60 -10.92
CA LEU A 4 9.59 2.01 -10.08
C LEU A 4 8.33 1.60 -10.84
N LEU A 5 7.64 0.57 -10.33
CA LEU A 5 6.53 -0.04 -11.01
C LEU A 5 5.55 1.09 -11.29
N THR A 6 5.26 1.35 -12.56
CA THR A 6 4.33 2.37 -13.07
C THR A 6 2.87 2.07 -12.67
N VAL A 7 2.66 1.49 -11.49
CA VAL A 7 1.36 1.24 -10.90
C VAL A 7 0.87 2.59 -10.42
N LYS A 8 -0.05 3.17 -11.19
CA LYS A 8 -0.70 4.43 -10.81
C LYS A 8 -1.45 4.19 -9.52
N ILE A 9 -1.15 5.01 -8.50
CA ILE A 9 -1.94 4.99 -7.27
C ILE A 9 -3.37 5.34 -7.66
N PRO A 10 -4.34 4.46 -7.39
CA PRO A 10 -5.73 4.73 -7.71
C PRO A 10 -6.22 5.90 -6.86
N ASN A 11 -6.88 6.87 -7.50
CA ASN A 11 -7.56 7.97 -6.79
C ASN A 11 -8.99 7.59 -6.36
N LYS A 12 -9.46 6.38 -6.72
CA LYS A 12 -10.79 5.85 -6.38
C LYS A 12 -10.64 4.53 -5.62
N SER A 13 -11.53 4.31 -4.67
CA SER A 13 -11.66 3.10 -3.84
C SER A 13 -11.55 1.81 -4.64
N ASP A 14 -12.27 1.72 -5.76
CA ASP A 14 -12.36 0.53 -6.62
C ASP A 14 -11.02 0.07 -7.24
N GLY A 15 -10.02 0.97 -7.32
CA GLY A 15 -8.73 0.67 -7.94
C GLY A 15 -7.68 0.05 -7.01
N TRP A 16 -7.92 0.02 -5.69
CA TRP A 16 -6.94 -0.47 -4.72
C TRP A 16 -6.73 -1.97 -4.80
N ASP A 17 -7.78 -2.75 -5.05
CA ASP A 17 -7.68 -4.21 -5.22
C ASP A 17 -6.74 -4.58 -6.39
N TYR A 18 -6.89 -3.89 -7.53
CA TYR A 18 -6.02 -4.06 -8.70
C TYR A 18 -4.58 -3.56 -8.43
N PHE A 19 -4.44 -2.47 -7.69
CA PHE A 19 -3.14 -1.93 -7.28
C PHE A 19 -2.38 -2.97 -6.45
N PHE A 20 -2.99 -3.50 -5.40
CA PHE A 20 -2.38 -4.52 -4.55
C PHE A 20 -2.12 -5.82 -5.32
N SER A 21 -3.06 -6.29 -6.12
CA SER A 21 -2.86 -7.47 -6.97
C SER A 21 -1.68 -7.33 -7.94
N SER A 22 -1.49 -6.14 -8.51
CA SER A 22 -0.35 -5.84 -9.39
C SER A 22 0.95 -5.72 -8.61
N LEU A 23 0.89 -5.11 -7.43
CA LEU A 23 2.03 -4.94 -6.54
C LEU A 23 2.53 -6.29 -6.01
N GLU A 24 1.64 -7.17 -5.58
CA GLU A 24 1.98 -8.50 -5.07
C GLU A 24 2.63 -9.36 -6.17
N LYS A 25 2.16 -9.26 -7.42
CA LYS A 25 2.81 -9.89 -8.58
C LYS A 25 4.22 -9.35 -8.80
N ALA A 26 4.43 -8.04 -8.63
CA ALA A 26 5.74 -7.45 -8.77
C ALA A 26 6.68 -7.83 -7.62
N PHE A 27 6.18 -7.88 -6.39
CA PHE A 27 6.93 -8.40 -5.24
C PHE A 27 7.36 -9.85 -5.45
N ALA A 28 6.48 -10.70 -6.00
CA ALA A 28 6.82 -12.07 -6.35
C ALA A 28 7.87 -12.12 -7.47
N SER A 29 7.77 -11.26 -8.49
CA SER A 29 8.74 -11.20 -9.58
C SER A 29 10.12 -10.71 -9.14
N GLU A 30 10.18 -9.73 -8.24
CA GLU A 30 11.43 -9.15 -7.74
C GLU A 30 11.96 -9.83 -6.47
N ASN A 31 11.25 -10.85 -5.95
CA ASN A 31 11.59 -11.55 -4.70
C ASN A 31 11.80 -10.57 -3.53
N VAL A 32 10.88 -9.62 -3.38
CA VAL A 32 10.92 -8.63 -2.30
C VAL A 32 10.58 -9.32 -0.97
N SER A 33 11.51 -9.28 -0.01
CA SER A 33 11.29 -9.76 1.36
C SER A 33 10.10 -9.07 2.00
N ASP A 34 9.35 -9.82 2.82
CA ASP A 34 8.19 -9.31 3.56
C ASP A 34 8.49 -8.07 4.42
N GLU A 35 9.72 -7.93 4.94
CA GLU A 35 10.16 -6.74 5.67
C GLU A 35 10.33 -5.48 4.79
N LEU A 36 10.49 -5.67 3.48
CA LEU A 36 10.63 -4.60 2.49
C LEU A 36 9.30 -4.28 1.79
N LYS A 37 8.37 -5.23 1.70
CA LYS A 37 7.02 -5.01 1.13
C LYS A 37 6.32 -3.77 1.68
N PRO A 38 6.21 -3.55 3.01
CA PRO A 38 5.56 -2.35 3.54
C PRO A 38 6.37 -1.10 3.23
N LYS A 39 7.71 -1.15 3.30
CA LYS A 39 8.57 0.00 2.95
C LYS A 39 8.42 0.42 1.49
N VAL A 40 8.30 -0.54 0.57
CA VAL A 40 8.08 -0.25 -0.86
C VAL A 40 6.69 0.33 -1.09
N LEU A 41 5.66 -0.22 -0.42
CA LEU A 41 4.30 0.33 -0.47
C LEU A 41 4.29 1.80 0.01
N LEU A 42 4.93 2.09 1.16
CA LEU A 42 5.07 3.44 1.68
C LEU A 42 5.83 4.36 0.72
N CYS A 43 6.91 3.86 0.12
CA CYS A 43 7.68 4.62 -0.85
C CYS A 43 6.86 4.98 -2.11
N MET A 44 5.98 4.09 -2.56
CA MET A 44 5.08 4.37 -3.67
C MET A 44 3.99 5.36 -3.28
N LEU A 45 3.41 5.22 -2.09
CA LEU A 45 2.34 6.10 -1.61
C LEU A 45 2.85 7.49 -1.18
N GLY A 46 4.14 7.59 -0.83
CA GLY A 46 4.86 8.83 -0.58
C GLY A 46 4.23 9.68 0.52
N ASP A 47 4.04 10.97 0.23
CA ASP A 47 3.51 11.97 1.16
C ASP A 47 2.08 11.65 1.62
N LYS A 48 1.27 11.02 0.75
CA LYS A 48 -0.13 10.73 1.04
C LYS A 48 -0.29 9.83 2.27
N VAL A 49 0.58 8.84 2.45
CA VAL A 49 0.58 8.00 3.65
C VAL A 49 1.50 8.52 4.74
N SER A 50 2.33 9.53 4.49
CA SER A 50 3.24 10.06 5.51
C SER A 50 2.48 10.66 6.70
N ASN A 51 1.34 11.30 6.48
CA ASN A 51 0.45 11.72 7.58
C ASN A 51 -0.13 10.52 8.37
N LEU A 52 -0.39 9.42 7.68
CA LEU A 52 -0.91 8.19 8.25
C LEU A 52 0.19 7.46 9.04
N LEU A 53 1.43 7.47 8.55
CA LEU A 53 2.63 6.98 9.22
C LEU A 53 2.89 7.67 10.56
N VAL A 54 2.63 8.98 10.63
CA VAL A 54 2.76 9.74 11.88
C VAL A 54 1.73 9.27 12.92
N ASN A 55 0.61 8.72 12.48
CA ASN A 55 -0.46 8.25 13.33
C ASN A 55 -0.37 6.74 13.64
N LEU A 56 0.37 5.97 12.83
CA LEU A 56 0.61 4.54 12.99
C LEU A 56 1.91 4.27 13.75
N GLY A 57 1.89 3.29 14.66
CA GLY A 57 3.10 2.84 15.36
C GLY A 57 4.06 2.07 14.45
N GLU A 58 5.36 2.07 14.76
CA GLU A 58 6.39 1.34 13.98
C GLU A 58 6.10 -0.15 13.78
N GLU A 59 5.34 -0.77 14.68
CA GLU A 59 4.89 -2.16 14.55
C GLU A 59 3.91 -2.34 13.38
N GLU A 60 2.92 -1.45 13.24
CA GLU A 60 1.96 -1.49 12.12
C GLU A 60 2.61 -1.18 10.77
N LEU A 61 3.77 -0.51 10.78
CA LEU A 61 4.57 -0.20 9.60
C LEU A 61 5.46 -1.36 9.15
N LYS A 62 5.71 -2.32 10.04
CA LYS A 62 6.44 -3.56 9.73
C LYS A 62 5.50 -4.63 9.21
N ASP A 63 4.23 -4.59 9.61
CA ASP A 63 3.19 -5.50 9.13
C ASP A 63 2.54 -4.97 7.85
N TYR A 64 2.83 -5.64 6.74
CA TYR A 64 2.23 -5.34 5.44
C TYR A 64 0.70 -5.44 5.46
N GLU A 65 0.15 -6.40 6.21
CA GLU A 65 -1.30 -6.63 6.30
C GLU A 65 -2.00 -5.49 7.06
N SER A 66 -1.46 -5.09 8.22
CA SER A 66 -1.94 -3.91 8.95
C SER A 66 -1.86 -2.65 8.08
N LEU A 67 -0.71 -2.40 7.45
CA LEU A 67 -0.54 -1.24 6.60
C LEU A 67 -1.53 -1.23 5.42
N LYS A 68 -1.75 -2.39 4.78
CA LYS A 68 -2.75 -2.55 3.72
C LYS A 68 -4.15 -2.21 4.22
N GLN A 69 -4.55 -2.69 5.41
CA GLN A 69 -5.85 -2.39 6.00
C GLN A 69 -6.03 -0.89 6.31
N VAL A 70 -5.00 -0.22 6.83
CA VAL A 70 -5.12 1.21 7.15
C VAL A 70 -5.17 2.05 5.88
N VAL A 71 -4.35 1.73 4.87
CA VAL A 71 -4.41 2.37 3.55
C VAL A 71 -5.78 2.17 2.92
N LEU A 72 -6.32 0.95 2.93
CA LEU A 72 -7.68 0.68 2.45
C LEU A 72 -8.71 1.48 3.26
N LYS A 73 -8.63 1.54 4.59
CA LYS A 73 -9.59 2.30 5.40
C LYS A 73 -9.56 3.81 5.14
N GLU A 74 -8.39 4.37 4.85
CA GLU A 74 -8.24 5.81 4.59
C GLU A 74 -8.62 6.19 3.15
N TYR A 75 -8.25 5.37 2.16
CA TYR A 75 -8.47 5.68 0.75
C TYR A 75 -9.67 4.97 0.12
N GLU A 76 -10.15 3.91 0.73
CA GLU A 76 -11.44 3.28 0.47
C GLU A 76 -12.42 3.82 1.54
N PRO A 77 -13.06 4.98 1.33
CA PRO A 77 -14.18 5.33 2.18
C PRO A 77 -15.18 4.20 2.01
N SER A 78 -15.40 3.43 3.08
CA SER A 78 -16.29 2.27 3.06
C SER A 78 -17.55 2.66 2.29
N PRO A 79 -17.98 1.90 1.25
CA PRO A 79 -19.32 2.08 0.76
C PRO A 79 -20.21 1.82 1.97
N LYS A 80 -20.84 2.87 2.48
CA LYS A 80 -21.97 2.72 3.38
C LYS A 80 -22.96 1.84 2.62
N ILE A 81 -23.02 0.59 3.09
CA ILE A 81 -24.10 -0.39 2.99
C ILE A 81 -25.28 0.09 2.12
N CYS A 82 -25.60 -0.67 1.08
CA CYS A 82 -26.97 -0.79 0.57
C CYS A 82 -27.32 -2.28 0.53
#